data_AF-R5KPM1-F1
#
_entry.id   AF-R5KPM1-F1
#
_cell.length_a   1.000
_cell.length_b   1.000
_cell.length_c   1.000
_cell.angle_alpha   90.00
_cell.angle_beta   90.00
_cell.angle_gamma   90.00
#
_symmetry.space_group_name_H-M   'P 1'
#
loop_
_entity.id
_entity.type
_entity.pdbx_description
1 polymer ?
#
loop_
_entity_poly.entity_id
_entity_poly.type
_entity_poly.pdbx_seq_one_letter_code
_entity_poly.pdbx_strand_id
1 'polypeptide(L)'
;MRKKEACKREYLRLSAVFENWYLKKMKEIEADKNLNKPPKNMLKRLAISENEFYEKYINPYKSLSKQDLETVFKVLAPELIETYIKEGSLLVGCELKLKYDISFTRKENALSWLLFQVDLLGIFKLSKNLKKFLLIPYHQCYYCGKPNYYIRNGKIKKFNLKEILCHKDKCQNSSNPEKHDNCCYAKWVRKRKSLEKALSVVDNLYHDIEDYEDEKLSNEQKAVLNNKLDKIFIDFCENQYQENLKINYTIQESDNKAINLLKISL
;
A
#
# COMPACT_ATOMS: atom_id res chain seq x y z
N MET A 1 -41.01 13.32 12.83
CA MET A 1 -40.03 12.36 12.27
C MET A 1 -38.62 12.88 12.51
N ARG A 2 -37.93 12.38 13.55
CA ARG A 2 -36.52 12.72 13.79
C ARG A 2 -35.68 11.99 12.74
N LYS A 3 -34.99 12.74 11.88
CA LYS A 3 -33.93 12.19 11.02
C LYS A 3 -32.91 11.51 11.94
N LYS A 4 -32.79 10.18 11.88
CA LYS A 4 -31.64 9.47 12.42
C LYS A 4 -30.42 9.94 11.61
N GLU A 5 -29.76 10.99 12.06
CA GLU A 5 -28.34 11.14 11.78
C GLU A 5 -27.68 9.91 12.39
N ALA A 6 -27.36 8.93 11.55
CA ALA A 6 -26.54 7.81 11.95
C ALA A 6 -25.20 8.39 12.39
N CYS A 7 -25.03 8.52 13.71
CA CYS A 7 -23.74 8.80 14.31
C CYS A 7 -22.76 7.78 13.72
N LYS A 8 -21.88 8.20 12.81
CA LYS A 8 -20.80 7.36 12.31
C LYS A 8 -20.03 6.90 13.54
N ARG A 9 -20.20 5.63 13.93
CA ARG A 9 -19.45 5.06 15.06
C ARG A 9 -17.97 5.15 14.70
N GLU A 10 -17.21 5.89 15.51
CA GLU A 10 -15.76 5.98 15.36
C GLU A 10 -15.13 4.74 15.99
N TYR A 11 -14.55 3.86 15.17
CA TYR A 11 -13.80 2.68 15.61
C TYR A 11 -12.40 3.09 16.10
N LEU A 12 -12.33 3.88 17.17
CA LEU A 12 -11.09 4.53 17.63
C LEU A 12 -9.93 3.54 17.85
N ARG A 13 -10.24 2.34 18.37
CA ARG A 13 -9.24 1.27 18.55
C ARG A 13 -8.53 0.89 17.25
N LEU A 14 -9.28 0.81 16.14
CA LEU A 14 -8.74 0.43 14.84
C LEU A 14 -7.69 1.44 14.34
N SER A 15 -7.71 2.69 14.82
CA SER A 15 -6.65 3.66 14.51
C SER A 15 -5.28 3.20 15.00
N ALA A 16 -5.18 2.70 16.23
CA ALA A 16 -3.91 2.25 16.79
C ALA A 16 -3.45 0.94 16.13
N VAL A 17 -4.39 0.04 15.86
CA VAL A 17 -4.15 -1.22 15.16
C VAL A 17 -3.62 -0.97 13.75
N PHE A 18 -4.25 -0.04 13.02
CA PHE A 18 -3.81 0.37 11.70
C PHE A 18 -2.42 1.00 11.72
N GLU A 19 -2.16 1.93 12.65
CA GLU A 19 -0.85 2.58 12.75
C GLU A 19 0.26 1.57 12.99
N ASN A 20 0.07 0.62 13.92
CA ASN A 20 1.06 -0.42 14.18
C ASN A 20 1.31 -1.28 12.93
N TRP A 21 0.25 -1.72 12.25
CA TRP A 21 0.38 -2.51 11.02
C TRP A 21 1.07 -1.72 9.90
N TYR A 22 0.70 -0.45 9.71
CA TYR A 22 1.23 0.42 8.67
C TYR A 22 2.71 0.71 8.86
N LEU A 23 3.13 1.05 10.09
CA LEU A 23 4.53 1.30 10.41
C LEU A 23 5.38 0.03 10.32
N LYS A 24 4.81 -1.14 10.67
CA LYS A 24 5.48 -2.42 10.45
C LYS A 24 5.70 -2.68 8.96
N LYS A 25 4.66 -2.51 8.14
CA LYS A 25 4.76 -2.67 6.67
C LYS A 25 5.75 -1.70 6.05
N MET A 26 5.78 -0.44 6.51
CA MET A 26 6.76 0.55 6.06
C MET A 26 8.19 0.09 6.34
N LYS A 27 8.47 -0.40 7.56
CA LYS A 27 9.79 -0.96 7.91
C LYS A 27 10.17 -2.17 7.07
N GLU A 28 9.23 -3.08 6.81
CA GLU A 28 9.45 -4.24 5.92
C GLU A 28 9.84 -3.79 4.51
N ILE A 29 9.14 -2.79 3.97
CA ILE A 29 9.44 -2.21 2.66
C ILE A 29 10.82 -1.53 2.69
N GLU A 30 11.11 -0.70 3.69
CA GLU A 30 12.39 0.00 3.84
C GLU A 30 13.59 -0.93 3.99
N ALA A 31 13.42 -2.09 4.63
CA ALA A 31 14.46 -3.11 4.71
C ALA A 31 14.86 -3.65 3.32
N ASP A 32 13.92 -3.68 2.37
CA ASP A 32 14.15 -4.06 0.98
C ASP A 32 14.62 -2.89 0.10
N LYS A 33 14.75 -1.67 0.65
CA LYS A 33 15.10 -0.48 -0.15
C LYS A 33 16.53 -0.60 -0.67
N ASN A 34 16.69 -0.42 -1.97
CA ASN A 34 18.01 -0.31 -2.58
C ASN A 34 18.83 0.78 -1.88
N LEU A 35 20.09 0.46 -1.56
CA LEU A 35 21.03 1.44 -1.05
C LEU A 35 21.35 2.45 -2.15
N ASN A 36 20.94 3.69 -1.96
CA ASN A 36 21.27 4.79 -2.88
C ASN A 36 22.74 5.20 -2.79
N LYS A 37 23.43 4.84 -1.70
CA LYS A 37 24.82 5.14 -1.41
C LYS A 37 25.43 4.03 -0.55
N PRO A 38 26.75 3.77 -0.64
CA PRO A 38 27.43 2.86 0.27
C PRO A 38 27.30 3.35 1.73
N PRO A 39 27.04 2.45 2.70
CA PRO A 39 26.94 2.83 4.11
C PRO A 39 28.24 3.44 4.65
N LYS A 40 28.14 4.51 5.45
CA LYS A 40 29.34 5.21 6.00
C LYS A 40 30.25 4.30 6.82
N ASN A 41 29.69 3.34 7.56
CA ASN A 41 30.44 2.35 8.32
C ASN A 41 31.21 1.38 7.41
N MET A 42 30.64 1.00 6.26
CA MET A 42 31.32 0.19 5.25
C MET A 42 32.50 0.95 4.65
N LEU A 43 32.30 2.21 4.24
CA LEU A 43 33.38 3.06 3.71
C LEU A 43 34.52 3.21 4.72
N LYS A 44 34.20 3.45 6.00
CA LYS A 44 35.18 3.50 7.10
C LYS A 44 35.96 2.19 7.23
N ARG A 45 35.28 1.04 7.23
CA ARG A 45 35.92 -0.29 7.34
C ARG A 45 36.85 -0.58 6.17
N LEU A 46 36.46 -0.17 4.97
CA LEU A 46 37.26 -0.36 3.75
C LEU A 46 38.36 0.69 3.58
N ALA A 47 38.40 1.72 4.43
CA ALA A 47 39.33 2.85 4.33
C ALA A 47 39.32 3.51 2.93
N ILE A 48 38.14 3.66 2.33
CA ILE A 48 37.95 4.32 1.02
C ILE A 48 36.91 5.42 1.10
N SER A 49 37.05 6.42 0.23
CA SER A 49 36.03 7.44 -0.01
C SER A 49 34.82 6.90 -0.76
N GLU A 50 33.71 7.66 -0.76
CA GLU A 50 32.53 7.32 -1.56
C GLU A 50 32.88 7.27 -3.07
N ASN A 51 33.68 8.21 -3.56
CA ASN A 51 34.09 8.24 -4.97
C ASN A 51 34.90 7.00 -5.35
N GLU A 52 35.88 6.61 -4.52
CA GLU A 52 36.66 5.40 -4.76
C GLU A 52 35.81 4.13 -4.73
N PHE A 53 34.76 4.09 -3.90
CA PHE A 53 33.81 2.98 -3.92
C PHE A 53 33.12 2.87 -5.29
N TYR A 54 32.63 3.99 -5.83
CA TYR A 54 32.00 3.99 -7.16
C TYR A 54 32.99 3.60 -8.27
N GLU A 55 34.21 4.14 -8.25
CA GLU A 55 35.22 3.80 -9.25
C GLU A 55 35.63 2.33 -9.22
N LYS A 56 35.74 1.73 -8.03
CA LYS A 56 36.16 0.33 -7.88
C LYS A 56 35.03 -0.68 -8.12
N TYR A 57 33.82 -0.38 -7.65
CA TYR A 57 32.76 -1.39 -7.52
C TYR A 57 31.51 -1.11 -8.35
N ILE A 58 31.38 0.05 -8.99
CA ILE A 58 30.15 0.41 -9.72
C ILE A 58 30.46 0.79 -11.17
N ASN A 59 31.37 1.73 -11.38
CA ASN A 59 31.72 2.24 -12.72
C ASN A 59 32.24 1.16 -13.68
N PRO A 60 33.01 0.14 -13.25
CA PRO A 60 33.44 -0.94 -14.13
C PRO A 60 32.28 -1.69 -14.77
N TYR A 61 31.12 -1.75 -14.10
CA TYR A 61 29.91 -2.37 -14.65
C TYR A 61 29.12 -1.40 -15.53
N LYS A 62 29.09 -0.10 -15.19
CA LYS A 62 28.36 0.91 -15.97
C LYS A 62 28.91 1.12 -17.38
N SER A 63 30.19 0.84 -17.60
CA SER A 63 30.84 0.96 -18.90
C SER A 63 30.61 -0.25 -19.82
N LEU A 64 30.03 -1.34 -19.31
CA LEU A 64 29.81 -2.57 -20.07
C LEU A 64 28.53 -2.51 -20.92
N SER A 65 28.54 -3.26 -22.02
CA SER A 65 27.31 -3.50 -22.80
C SER A 65 26.35 -4.41 -22.02
N LYS A 66 25.09 -4.47 -22.46
CA LYS A 66 24.08 -5.37 -21.85
C LYS A 66 24.51 -6.84 -21.88
N GLN A 67 25.12 -7.30 -22.96
CA GLN A 67 25.57 -8.69 -23.12
C GLN A 67 26.78 -8.99 -22.22
N ASP A 68 27.70 -8.04 -22.08
CA ASP A 68 28.86 -8.19 -21.20
C ASP A 68 28.44 -8.18 -19.73
N LEU A 69 27.51 -7.30 -19.35
CA LEU A 69 26.89 -7.30 -18.02
C LEU A 69 26.27 -8.66 -17.69
N GLU A 70 25.50 -9.23 -18.61
CA GLU A 70 24.88 -10.55 -18.41
C GLU A 70 25.95 -11.63 -18.19
N THR A 71 27.02 -11.60 -18.97
CA THR A 71 28.14 -12.54 -18.84
C THR A 71 28.85 -12.38 -17.50
N VAL A 72 29.18 -11.14 -17.12
CA VAL A 72 29.83 -10.83 -15.84
C VAL A 72 28.96 -11.28 -14.66
N PHE A 73 27.64 -11.06 -14.69
CA PHE A 73 26.76 -11.53 -13.63
C PHE A 73 26.65 -13.06 -13.56
N LYS A 74 26.65 -13.77 -14.71
CA LYS A 74 26.68 -15.23 -14.73
C LYS A 74 27.96 -15.81 -14.13
N VAL A 75 29.10 -15.11 -14.28
CA VAL A 75 30.37 -15.50 -13.67
C VAL A 75 30.44 -15.12 -12.19
N LEU A 76 29.94 -13.95 -11.79
CA LEU A 76 29.97 -13.48 -10.42
C LEU A 76 29.01 -14.24 -9.49
N ALA A 77 27.85 -14.67 -10.00
CA ALA A 77 26.82 -15.30 -9.19
C ALA A 77 27.31 -16.57 -8.44
N PRO A 78 28.01 -17.53 -9.06
CA PRO A 78 28.60 -18.68 -8.35
C PRO A 78 29.55 -18.27 -7.20
N GLU A 79 30.41 -17.28 -7.42
CA GLU A 79 31.37 -16.79 -6.41
C GLU A 79 30.68 -16.19 -5.18
N LEU A 80 29.61 -15.41 -5.42
CA LEU A 80 28.79 -14.87 -4.35
C LEU A 80 28.07 -15.99 -3.59
N ILE A 81 27.49 -16.95 -4.33
CA ILE A 81 26.80 -18.10 -3.74
C ILE A 81 27.73 -18.87 -2.81
N GLU A 82 28.97 -19.17 -3.22
CA GLU A 82 29.94 -19.88 -2.38
C GLU A 82 30.28 -19.10 -1.10
N THR A 83 30.47 -17.78 -1.22
CA THR A 83 30.79 -16.89 -0.10
C THR A 83 29.64 -16.87 0.92
N TYR A 84 28.39 -16.74 0.47
CA TYR A 84 27.21 -16.71 1.34
C TYR A 84 26.88 -18.08 1.95
N ILE A 85 27.09 -19.18 1.22
CA ILE A 85 26.82 -20.54 1.71
C ILE A 85 27.85 -21.00 2.74
N LYS A 86 29.13 -20.58 2.63
CA LYS A 86 30.15 -20.88 3.65
C LYS A 86 29.82 -20.29 5.02
N GLU A 87 29.05 -19.21 5.08
CA GLU A 87 28.59 -18.58 6.34
C GLU A 87 27.32 -19.22 6.93
N GLY A 88 26.64 -20.15 6.24
CA GLY A 88 25.39 -20.75 6.75
C GLY A 88 24.94 -22.01 6.00
N SER A 89 24.96 -23.13 6.73
CA SER A 89 24.45 -24.47 6.40
C SER A 89 23.49 -24.58 5.20
N LEU A 90 23.86 -25.46 4.26
CA LEU A 90 23.02 -26.00 3.19
C LEU A 90 21.60 -26.35 3.66
N LEU A 91 20.59 -25.66 3.12
CA LEU A 91 19.37 -26.34 2.70
C LEU A 91 19.50 -26.57 1.19
N VAL A 92 19.82 -27.81 0.83
CA VAL A 92 19.77 -28.30 -0.55
C VAL A 92 18.39 -27.97 -1.12
N GLY A 93 18.33 -27.11 -2.13
CA GLY A 93 17.08 -26.63 -2.74
C GLY A 93 16.81 -25.13 -2.58
N CYS A 94 17.62 -24.38 -1.83
CA CYS A 94 17.55 -22.93 -1.83
C CYS A 94 18.19 -22.38 -3.12
N GLU A 95 17.38 -22.14 -4.15
CA GLU A 95 17.74 -21.18 -5.20
C GLU A 95 18.07 -19.86 -4.49
N LEU A 96 19.35 -19.48 -4.46
CA LEU A 96 19.79 -18.13 -4.10
C LEU A 96 19.24 -17.17 -5.17
N LYS A 97 17.96 -16.81 -5.01
CA LYS A 97 17.31 -15.78 -5.80
C LYS A 97 17.84 -14.44 -5.30
N LEU A 98 18.98 -14.01 -5.84
CA LEU A 98 19.32 -12.59 -5.93
C LEU A 98 18.23 -11.93 -6.78
N LYS A 99 17.08 -11.68 -6.15
CA LYS A 99 15.92 -11.08 -6.79
C LYS A 99 16.11 -9.58 -6.61
N TYR A 100 16.54 -8.92 -7.68
CA TYR A 100 16.53 -7.46 -7.73
C TYR A 100 15.06 -7.02 -7.69
N ASP A 101 14.57 -6.69 -6.49
CA ASP A 101 13.15 -6.41 -6.28
C ASP A 101 12.84 -4.95 -6.62
N ILE A 102 12.73 -4.67 -7.93
CA ILE A 102 12.21 -3.40 -8.44
C ILE A 102 10.75 -3.14 -8.03
N SER A 103 10.10 -4.07 -7.32
CA SER A 103 8.76 -3.84 -6.77
C SER A 103 8.76 -2.92 -5.55
N PHE A 104 9.92 -2.53 -4.98
CA PHE A 104 9.98 -1.58 -3.87
C PHE A 104 9.14 -0.33 -4.11
N THR A 105 9.31 0.33 -5.27
CA THR A 105 8.51 1.52 -5.64
C THR A 105 7.01 1.20 -5.76
N ARG A 106 6.65 -0.02 -6.19
CA ARG A 106 5.26 -0.48 -6.23
C ARG A 106 4.70 -0.74 -4.84
N LYS A 107 5.49 -1.32 -3.94
CA LYS A 107 5.15 -1.56 -2.53
C LYS A 107 4.92 -0.24 -1.80
N GLU A 108 5.84 0.73 -1.91
CA GLU A 108 5.68 2.09 -1.37
C GLU A 108 4.41 2.75 -1.92
N ASN A 109 4.23 2.73 -3.24
CA ASN A 109 3.04 3.30 -3.88
C ASN A 109 1.73 2.66 -3.38
N ALA A 110 1.70 1.33 -3.28
CA ALA A 110 0.53 0.60 -2.82
C ALA A 110 0.18 0.95 -1.36
N LEU A 111 1.20 1.15 -0.53
CA LEU A 111 1.05 1.55 0.86
C LEU A 111 0.53 2.99 0.98
N SER A 112 1.01 3.93 0.17
CA SER A 112 0.47 5.31 0.11
C SER A 112 -1.00 5.33 -0.32
N TRP A 113 -1.36 4.54 -1.34
CA TRP A 113 -2.76 4.39 -1.77
C TRP A 113 -3.64 3.82 -0.67
N LEU A 114 -3.15 2.83 0.09
CA LEU A 114 -3.90 2.25 1.19
C LEU A 114 -4.16 3.28 2.29
N LEU A 115 -3.16 4.08 2.67
CA LEU A 115 -3.32 5.11 3.70
C LEU A 115 -4.42 6.11 3.34
N PHE A 116 -4.41 6.60 2.10
CA PHE A 116 -5.47 7.46 1.59
C PHE A 116 -6.84 6.77 1.59
N GLN A 117 -6.90 5.53 1.15
CA GLN A 117 -8.15 4.75 1.11
C GLN A 117 -8.72 4.49 2.51
N VAL A 118 -7.87 4.25 3.51
CA VAL A 118 -8.28 4.10 4.92
C VAL A 118 -8.80 5.43 5.49
N ASP A 119 -8.14 6.55 5.20
CA ASP A 119 -8.66 7.89 5.55
C ASP A 119 -10.04 8.14 4.91
N LEU A 120 -10.19 7.76 3.64
CA LEU A 120 -11.43 7.89 2.88
C LEU A 120 -12.60 7.06 3.44
N LEU A 121 -12.33 5.93 4.12
CA LEU A 121 -13.39 5.17 4.80
C LEU A 121 -14.07 6.01 5.88
N GLY A 122 -13.31 6.85 6.58
CA GLY A 122 -13.81 7.70 7.66
C GLY A 122 -14.44 6.91 8.81
N ILE A 123 -13.90 5.71 9.09
CA ILE A 123 -14.26 4.84 10.22
C ILE A 123 -13.55 5.26 11.53
N PHE A 124 -12.42 5.94 11.42
CA PHE A 124 -11.70 6.60 12.52
C PHE A 124 -10.86 7.73 11.94
N LYS A 125 -10.37 8.63 12.80
CA LYS A 125 -9.42 9.67 12.40
C LYS A 125 -8.00 9.14 12.42
N LEU A 126 -7.23 9.37 11.37
CA LEU A 126 -5.80 9.05 11.37
C LEU A 126 -5.06 9.80 12.48
N SER A 127 -4.10 9.12 13.11
CA SER A 127 -3.22 9.72 14.10
C SER A 127 -2.33 10.82 13.49
N LYS A 128 -1.77 11.68 14.34
CA LYS A 128 -0.82 12.72 13.90
C LYS A 128 0.42 12.13 13.20
N ASN A 129 0.83 10.91 13.57
CA ASN A 129 1.98 10.26 12.96
C ASN A 129 1.65 9.83 11.53
N LEU A 130 0.52 9.15 11.32
CA LEU A 130 0.10 8.69 10.00
C LEU A 130 -0.24 9.84 9.06
N LYS A 131 -0.83 10.93 9.57
CA LYS A 131 -1.16 12.12 8.77
C LYS A 131 0.03 12.74 8.04
N LYS A 132 1.25 12.59 8.57
CA LYS A 132 2.48 13.08 7.92
C LYS A 132 2.79 12.37 6.60
N PHE A 133 2.28 11.15 6.42
CA PHE A 133 2.49 10.33 5.22
C PHE A 133 1.29 10.35 4.27
N LEU A 134 0.20 11.02 4.65
CA LEU A 134 -1.04 11.02 3.87
C LEU A 134 -0.87 11.89 2.62
N LEU A 135 -0.99 11.27 1.46
CA LEU A 135 -1.08 11.95 0.17
C LEU A 135 -2.54 11.96 -0.29
N ILE A 136 -3.03 13.12 -0.71
CA ILE A 136 -4.42 13.27 -1.17
C ILE A 136 -4.42 13.34 -2.70
N PRO A 137 -5.01 12.36 -3.41
CA PRO A 137 -5.00 12.35 -4.86
C PRO A 137 -5.78 13.52 -5.46
N TYR A 138 -5.17 14.19 -6.43
CA TYR A 138 -5.69 15.31 -7.18
C TYR A 138 -5.99 14.86 -8.62
N HIS A 139 -7.24 14.99 -9.07
CA HIS A 139 -7.68 14.61 -10.43
C HIS A 139 -7.31 13.18 -10.85
N GLN A 140 -7.45 12.21 -9.95
CA GLN A 140 -6.98 10.85 -10.15
C GLN A 140 -7.92 9.83 -9.52
N CYS A 141 -8.25 8.75 -10.23
CA CYS A 141 -9.19 7.73 -9.72
C CYS A 141 -8.66 7.06 -8.44
N TYR A 142 -9.47 7.09 -7.37
CA TYR A 142 -9.09 6.57 -6.06
C TYR A 142 -8.95 5.04 -5.96
N TYR A 143 -9.48 4.32 -6.96
CA TYR A 143 -9.43 2.85 -6.99
C TYR A 143 -8.30 2.30 -7.88
N CYS A 144 -8.11 2.86 -9.08
CA CYS A 144 -7.12 2.33 -10.03
C CYS A 144 -5.90 3.23 -10.25
N GLY A 145 -5.88 4.41 -9.62
CA GLY A 145 -4.81 5.40 -9.74
C GLY A 145 -4.66 6.05 -11.10
N LYS A 146 -5.45 5.74 -12.13
CA LYS A 146 -5.30 6.41 -13.43
C LYS A 146 -5.54 7.94 -13.29
N PRO A 147 -4.59 8.81 -13.69
CA PRO A 147 -4.87 10.23 -13.86
C PRO A 147 -5.80 10.34 -15.08
N ASN A 148 -7.06 10.75 -14.89
CA ASN A 148 -7.95 10.93 -16.05
C ASN A 148 -8.32 12.38 -16.21
N TYR A 149 -7.78 12.92 -17.28
CA TYR A 149 -8.70 13.49 -18.23
C TYR A 149 -9.27 12.38 -19.15
N TYR A 150 -10.44 12.59 -19.73
CA TYR A 150 -10.93 11.83 -20.89
C TYR A 150 -11.41 12.80 -21.99
N ILE A 151 -11.40 12.38 -23.27
CA ILE A 151 -11.82 13.23 -24.41
C ILE A 151 -13.25 12.88 -24.81
N ARG A 152 -14.14 13.88 -24.90
CA ARG A 152 -15.53 13.75 -25.37
C ARG A 152 -15.92 14.94 -26.25
N ASN A 153 -16.46 14.69 -27.44
CA ASN A 153 -16.78 15.73 -28.43
C ASN A 153 -15.60 16.69 -28.70
N GLY A 154 -14.37 16.16 -28.74
CA GLY A 154 -13.15 16.96 -28.88
C GLY A 154 -12.72 17.74 -27.63
N LYS A 155 -13.40 17.60 -26.48
CA LYS A 155 -13.08 18.31 -25.23
C LYS A 155 -12.49 17.38 -24.18
N ILE A 156 -11.39 17.81 -23.57
CA ILE A 156 -10.72 17.17 -22.44
C ILE A 156 -11.53 17.45 -21.17
N LYS A 157 -12.22 16.44 -20.63
CA LYS A 157 -12.85 16.50 -19.30
C LYS A 157 -11.84 16.04 -18.26
N LYS A 158 -11.44 16.95 -17.36
CA LYS A 158 -10.66 16.65 -16.16
C LYS A 158 -11.61 16.12 -15.08
N PHE A 159 -11.15 15.19 -14.25
CA PHE A 159 -11.83 14.88 -13.00
C PHE A 159 -11.98 16.15 -12.12
N ASN A 160 -12.86 16.10 -11.12
CA ASN A 160 -12.92 17.10 -10.05
C ASN A 160 -13.00 16.36 -8.71
N LEU A 161 -12.69 17.04 -7.59
CA LEU A 161 -12.66 16.44 -6.24
C LEU A 161 -13.95 15.69 -5.81
N LYS A 162 -15.07 15.92 -6.51
CA LYS A 162 -16.40 15.39 -6.20
C LYS A 162 -16.87 14.28 -7.15
N GLU A 163 -16.07 13.80 -8.10
CA GLU A 163 -16.53 12.82 -9.13
C GLU A 163 -15.66 11.54 -9.18
N ILE A 164 -14.74 11.35 -8.20
CA ILE A 164 -13.47 10.63 -8.38
C ILE A 164 -13.51 9.11 -8.23
N LEU A 165 -14.57 8.46 -8.71
CA LEU A 165 -14.62 7.01 -8.61
C LEU A 165 -14.99 6.31 -9.91
N CYS A 166 -15.42 7.03 -10.96
CA CYS A 166 -15.82 6.39 -12.21
C CYS A 166 -15.12 6.93 -13.45
N HIS A 167 -14.69 6.03 -14.33
CA HIS A 167 -14.21 6.35 -15.69
C HIS A 167 -15.34 6.41 -16.73
N LYS A 168 -16.59 6.15 -16.36
CA LYS A 168 -17.75 6.13 -17.26
C LYS A 168 -18.53 7.43 -17.11
N ASP A 169 -18.82 8.06 -18.25
CA ASP A 169 -19.51 9.34 -18.43
C ASP A 169 -20.82 9.55 -17.65
N LYS A 170 -21.57 8.47 -17.39
CA LYS A 170 -22.91 8.53 -16.78
C LYS A 170 -22.91 8.24 -15.28
N CYS A 171 -21.74 8.03 -14.67
CA CYS A 171 -21.63 7.73 -13.25
C CYS A 171 -21.22 8.99 -12.48
N GLN A 172 -22.16 9.53 -11.70
CA GLN A 172 -21.95 10.63 -10.78
C GLN A 172 -21.81 10.10 -9.34
N ASN A 173 -21.31 10.93 -8.42
CA ASN A 173 -21.33 10.66 -6.98
C ASN A 173 -22.79 10.61 -6.48
N SER A 174 -23.45 9.46 -6.65
CA SER A 174 -24.83 9.12 -6.26
C SER A 174 -25.42 8.04 -7.17
N SER A 175 -24.78 7.73 -8.30
CA SER A 175 -25.30 6.71 -9.21
C SER A 175 -25.31 5.34 -8.52
N ASN A 176 -26.38 4.56 -8.69
CA ASN A 176 -26.49 3.27 -8.02
C ASN A 176 -25.31 2.36 -8.41
N PRO A 177 -24.43 1.95 -7.46
CA PRO A 177 -23.29 1.06 -7.73
C PRO A 177 -23.66 -0.24 -8.45
N GLU A 178 -24.89 -0.72 -8.29
CA GLU A 178 -25.41 -1.93 -8.94
C GLU A 178 -25.69 -1.72 -10.43
N LYS A 179 -25.88 -0.48 -10.87
CA LYS A 179 -26.11 -0.11 -12.27
C LYS A 179 -24.82 0.11 -13.06
N HIS A 180 -23.66 -0.11 -12.45
CA HIS A 180 -22.36 0.11 -13.09
C HIS A 180 -21.49 -1.15 -13.11
N ASP A 181 -21.60 -1.93 -14.19
CA ASP A 181 -20.73 -3.08 -14.41
C ASP A 181 -19.27 -2.68 -14.57
N ASN A 182 -18.39 -3.43 -13.88
CA ASN A 182 -16.93 -3.29 -13.88
C ASN A 182 -16.40 -1.86 -13.66
N CYS A 183 -17.10 -1.07 -12.84
CA CYS A 183 -16.75 0.31 -12.53
C CYS A 183 -15.87 0.39 -11.26
N CYS A 184 -14.84 1.26 -11.28
CA CYS A 184 -13.97 1.54 -10.13
C CYS A 184 -14.77 1.98 -8.89
N TYR A 185 -15.82 2.79 -9.08
CA TYR A 185 -16.72 3.25 -8.02
C TYR A 185 -17.50 2.10 -7.41
N ALA A 186 -18.10 1.27 -8.26
CA ALA A 186 -18.88 0.14 -7.80
C ALA A 186 -17.99 -0.86 -7.01
N LYS A 187 -16.77 -1.11 -7.48
CA LYS A 187 -15.78 -1.94 -6.77
C LYS A 187 -15.46 -1.37 -5.39
N TRP A 188 -15.12 -0.08 -5.31
CA TRP A 188 -14.81 0.58 -4.04
C TRP A 188 -16.01 0.58 -3.07
N VAL A 189 -17.20 0.94 -3.54
CA VAL A 189 -18.41 0.99 -2.69
C VAL A 189 -18.77 -0.39 -2.15
N ARG A 190 -18.70 -1.44 -2.96
CA ARG A 190 -18.96 -2.82 -2.50
C ARG A 190 -18.00 -3.24 -1.40
N LYS A 191 -16.71 -2.94 -1.57
CA LYS A 191 -15.68 -3.21 -0.55
C LYS A 191 -15.95 -2.49 0.76
N ARG A 192 -16.22 -1.19 0.69
CA ARG A 192 -16.57 -0.39 1.88
C ARG A 192 -17.80 -0.94 2.59
N LYS A 193 -18.88 -1.22 1.86
CA LYS A 193 -20.11 -1.81 2.43
C LYS A 193 -19.85 -3.18 3.06
N SER A 194 -19.00 -4.00 2.44
CA SER A 194 -18.63 -5.31 2.97
C SER A 194 -17.87 -5.19 4.31
N LEU A 195 -16.93 -4.25 4.39
CA LEU A 195 -16.21 -3.94 5.63
C LEU A 195 -17.16 -3.40 6.71
N GLU A 196 -17.96 -2.39 6.39
CA GLU A 196 -18.94 -1.79 7.30
C GLU A 196 -19.89 -2.86 7.86
N LYS A 197 -20.38 -3.76 7.00
CA LYS A 197 -21.22 -4.89 7.42
C LYS A 197 -20.47 -5.83 8.34
N ALA A 198 -19.27 -6.25 7.99
CA ALA A 198 -18.48 -7.18 8.81
C ALA A 198 -18.16 -6.62 10.20
N LEU A 199 -17.80 -5.33 10.29
CA LEU A 199 -17.59 -4.65 11.57
C LEU A 199 -18.89 -4.54 12.37
N SER A 200 -20.00 -4.17 11.72
CA SER A 200 -21.30 -4.04 12.39
C SER A 200 -21.83 -5.34 13.00
N VAL A 201 -21.51 -6.50 12.40
CA VAL A 201 -21.92 -7.81 12.93
C VAL A 201 -21.25 -8.08 14.29
N VAL A 202 -19.97 -7.73 14.42
CA VAL A 202 -19.24 -7.91 15.69
C VAL A 202 -19.71 -6.91 16.74
N ASP A 203 -20.01 -5.67 16.33
CA ASP A 203 -20.59 -4.67 17.23
C ASP A 203 -21.98 -5.03 17.70
N ASN A 204 -22.83 -5.61 16.84
CA ASN A 204 -24.17 -6.02 17.27
C ASN A 204 -24.08 -7.16 18.27
N LEU A 205 -23.14 -8.08 18.09
CA LEU A 205 -22.87 -9.13 19.08
C LEU A 205 -22.42 -8.54 20.44
N TYR A 206 -21.71 -7.40 20.44
CA TYR A 206 -21.41 -6.65 21.67
C TYR A 206 -22.68 -6.23 22.41
N HIS A 207 -23.61 -5.58 21.69
CA HIS A 207 -24.87 -5.08 22.28
C HIS A 207 -25.79 -6.22 22.69
N ASP A 208 -25.92 -7.25 21.85
CA ASP A 208 -26.79 -8.40 22.11
C ASP A 208 -26.39 -9.14 23.40
N ILE A 209 -25.08 -9.21 23.72
CA ILE A 209 -24.61 -9.84 24.96
C ILE A 209 -24.87 -8.95 26.18
N GLU A 210 -24.61 -7.64 26.08
CA GLU A 210 -24.86 -6.70 27.18
C GLU A 210 -26.36 -6.57 27.50
N ASP A 211 -27.23 -6.62 26.49
CA ASP A 211 -28.69 -6.53 26.64
C ASP A 211 -29.32 -7.85 27.12
N TYR A 212 -28.73 -9.02 26.78
CA TYR A 212 -29.29 -10.33 27.15
C TYR A 212 -28.89 -10.79 28.54
N GLU A 213 -27.66 -10.50 28.97
CA GLU A 213 -27.16 -10.96 30.27
C GLU A 213 -27.45 -9.96 31.42
N ASP A 214 -27.96 -8.75 31.12
CA ASP A 214 -28.03 -7.60 32.06
C ASP A 214 -26.69 -7.37 32.81
N GLU A 215 -25.59 -7.91 32.26
CA GLU A 215 -24.26 -7.95 32.82
C GLU A 215 -23.29 -7.34 31.80
N LYS A 216 -22.37 -6.51 32.32
CA LYS A 216 -21.30 -5.97 31.48
C LYS A 216 -20.41 -7.13 31.04
N LEU A 217 -20.18 -7.22 29.74
CA LEU A 217 -19.19 -8.13 29.14
C LEU A 217 -17.90 -8.18 29.97
N SER A 218 -17.45 -9.40 30.25
CA SER A 218 -16.18 -9.66 30.92
C SER A 218 -15.01 -9.08 30.10
N ASN A 219 -13.88 -8.83 30.77
CA ASN A 219 -12.68 -8.34 30.07
C ASN A 219 -12.20 -9.32 29.00
N GLU A 220 -12.40 -10.63 29.21
CA GLU A 220 -12.04 -11.68 28.26
C GLU A 220 -12.96 -11.65 27.03
N GLN A 221 -14.27 -11.55 27.22
CA GLN A 221 -15.21 -11.42 26.10
C GLN A 221 -14.95 -10.15 25.28
N LYS A 222 -14.67 -9.03 25.96
CA LYS A 222 -14.24 -7.78 25.31
C LYS A 222 -12.96 -7.97 24.52
N ALA A 223 -11.97 -8.69 25.04
CA ALA A 223 -10.72 -8.95 24.33
C ALA A 223 -10.97 -9.81 23.07
N VAL A 224 -11.81 -10.84 23.16
CA VAL A 224 -12.17 -11.71 22.02
C VAL A 224 -12.86 -10.92 20.90
N LEU A 225 -13.85 -10.09 21.23
CA LEU A 225 -14.57 -9.30 20.24
C LEU A 225 -13.69 -8.21 19.62
N ASN A 226 -12.86 -7.53 20.42
CA ASN A 226 -11.86 -6.61 19.91
C ASN A 226 -10.88 -7.29 18.95
N ASN A 227 -10.38 -8.49 19.27
CA ASN A 227 -9.50 -9.25 18.37
C ASN A 227 -10.19 -9.62 17.05
N LYS A 228 -11.51 -9.87 17.06
CA LYS A 228 -12.29 -10.11 15.84
C LYS A 228 -12.37 -8.84 14.97
N LEU A 229 -12.65 -7.68 15.57
CA LEU A 229 -12.66 -6.39 14.86
C LEU A 229 -11.28 -6.09 14.25
N ASP A 230 -10.22 -6.24 15.06
CA ASP A 230 -8.85 -6.01 14.65
C ASP A 230 -8.49 -6.90 13.44
N LYS A 231 -8.85 -8.19 13.49
CA LYS A 231 -8.62 -9.14 12.39
C LYS A 231 -9.38 -8.77 11.12
N ILE A 232 -10.68 -8.50 11.21
CA ILE A 232 -11.50 -8.10 10.05
C ILE A 232 -10.89 -6.89 9.35
N PHE A 233 -10.46 -5.90 10.13
CA PHE A 233 -9.92 -4.67 9.59
C PHE A 233 -8.52 -4.84 8.99
N ILE A 234 -7.64 -5.61 9.64
CA ILE A 234 -6.31 -5.90 9.11
C ILE A 234 -6.39 -6.78 7.85
N ASP A 235 -7.28 -7.77 7.81
CA ASP A 235 -7.51 -8.59 6.61
C ASP A 235 -8.01 -7.72 5.44
N PHE A 236 -8.88 -6.74 5.71
CA PHE A 236 -9.26 -5.74 4.71
C PHE A 236 -8.06 -4.93 4.22
N CYS A 237 -7.21 -4.45 5.13
CA CYS A 237 -6.02 -3.65 4.79
C CYS A 237 -5.03 -4.43 3.93
N GLU A 238 -4.74 -5.68 4.30
CA GLU A 238 -3.84 -6.55 3.53
C GLU A 238 -4.41 -6.84 2.14
N ASN A 239 -5.69 -7.22 2.04
CA ASN A 239 -6.31 -7.47 0.73
C ASN A 239 -6.33 -6.22 -0.15
N GLN A 240 -6.59 -5.04 0.44
CA GLN A 240 -6.57 -3.78 -0.30
C GLN A 240 -5.15 -3.40 -0.72
N TYR A 241 -4.13 -3.63 0.12
CA TYR A 241 -2.72 -3.47 -0.23
C TYR A 241 -2.33 -4.34 -1.43
N GLN A 242 -2.69 -5.62 -1.41
CA GLN A 242 -2.42 -6.55 -2.52
C GLN A 242 -3.09 -6.13 -3.83
N GLU A 243 -4.28 -5.52 -3.77
CA GLU A 243 -4.89 -4.90 -4.95
C GLU A 243 -4.16 -3.63 -5.39
N ASN A 244 -3.73 -2.79 -4.45
CA ASN A 244 -3.02 -1.55 -4.74
C ASN A 244 -1.65 -1.79 -5.39
N LEU A 245 -1.01 -2.95 -5.17
CA LEU A 245 0.21 -3.35 -5.89
C LEU A 245 0.04 -3.36 -7.42
N LYS A 246 -1.21 -3.49 -7.91
CA LYS A 246 -1.57 -3.49 -9.33
C LYS A 246 -1.79 -2.08 -9.88
N ILE A 247 -1.79 -1.05 -9.03
CA ILE A 247 -1.94 0.34 -9.44
C ILE A 247 -0.62 0.80 -10.09
N ASN A 248 -0.71 1.18 -11.37
CA ASN A 248 0.45 1.58 -12.17
C ASN A 248 0.80 3.07 -12.07
N TYR A 249 0.14 3.83 -11.21
CA TYR A 249 0.32 5.28 -11.13
C TYR A 249 0.57 5.70 -9.68
N THR A 250 1.55 6.57 -9.49
CA THR A 250 1.77 7.26 -8.20
C THR A 250 0.62 8.20 -7.90
N ILE A 251 0.40 8.52 -6.62
CA ILE A 251 -0.58 9.55 -6.25
C ILE A 251 -0.17 10.88 -6.91
N GLN A 252 -1.11 11.49 -7.62
CA GLN A 252 -0.99 12.83 -8.18
C GLN A 252 -1.38 13.84 -7.09
N GLU A 253 -0.55 14.83 -6.83
CA GLU A 253 -0.89 15.94 -5.93
C GLU A 253 -1.21 17.20 -6.76
N SER A 254 -1.60 18.31 -6.12
CA SER A 254 -1.87 19.58 -6.82
C SER A 254 -0.70 20.02 -7.70
N ASP A 255 0.52 19.81 -7.20
CA ASP A 255 1.76 20.34 -7.78
C ASP A 255 2.61 19.27 -8.47
N ASN A 256 2.26 17.98 -8.30
CA ASN A 256 3.03 16.84 -8.80
C ASN A 256 2.18 15.94 -9.69
N LYS A 257 2.62 15.69 -10.93
CA LYS A 257 1.94 14.76 -11.85
C LYS A 257 2.14 13.31 -11.41
N ALA A 258 1.11 12.48 -11.60
CA ALA A 258 1.26 11.03 -11.44
C ALA A 258 2.30 10.47 -12.42
N ILE A 259 3.18 9.61 -11.92
CA ILE A 259 4.16 8.89 -12.72
C ILE A 259 3.62 7.50 -13.03
N ASN A 260 3.70 7.09 -14.29
CA ASN A 260 3.35 5.73 -14.69
C ASN A 260 4.51 4.78 -14.35
N LEU A 261 4.30 3.92 -13.35
CA LEU A 261 5.29 2.95 -12.87
C LEU A 261 5.66 1.91 -13.93
N LEU A 262 4.81 1.65 -14.94
CA LEU A 262 5.16 0.82 -16.09
C LEU A 262 6.26 1.45 -16.96
N LYS A 263 6.43 2.77 -16.90
CA LYS A 263 7.50 3.50 -17.61
C LYS A 263 8.78 3.65 -16.81
N ILE A 264 8.73 3.39 -15.50
CA ILE A 264 9.89 3.37 -14.58
C ILE A 264 10.45 1.94 -14.43
N SER A 265 9.69 0.94 -14.87
CA SER A 265 10.14 -0.45 -14.93
C SER A 265 11.29 -0.52 -15.95
N LEU A 266 12.53 -0.52 -15.45
CA LEU A 266 13.76 -0.78 -16.23
C LEU A 266 13.78 -2.22 -16.75
#